data_AF-A0A1C5SYL2-F1
#
_entry.id   AF-A0A1C5SYL2-F1
#
_cell.length_a   1.000
_cell.length_b   1.000
_cell.length_c   1.000
_cell.angle_alpha   90.00
_cell.angle_beta   90.00
_cell.angle_gamma   90.00
#
_symmetry.space_group_name_H-M   'P 1'
#
loop_
_entity.id
_entity.type
_entity.pdbx_description
1 polymer ?
#
loop_
_entity_poly.entity_id
_entity_poly.type
_entity_poly.pdbx_seq_one_letter_code
_entity_poly.pdbx_strand_id
1 'polypeptide(L)'
;MSNEENLKKIQSTEEAREKGRKGGIASGMARRKKRDAKSAAKLILDLPTNTKAIQKNLETLGISEEDYTNRVALMGRAFSLAMAGDIKAMQFLIEMSGETPKQKLDEKRFRAEQKPEKDSGSKDMLDAWFDSIPEE
;
A
#
# COMPACT_ATOMS: atom_id res chain seq x y z
N MET A 1 -19.92 7.90 20.28
CA MET A 1 -19.77 9.19 20.99
C MET A 1 -18.40 9.21 21.65
N SER A 2 -17.59 10.25 21.43
CA SER A 2 -16.32 10.43 22.13
C SER A 2 -16.62 10.68 23.61
N ASN A 3 -15.91 10.02 24.54
CA ASN A 3 -16.10 10.26 25.97
C ASN A 3 -15.49 11.62 26.35
N GLU A 4 -16.33 12.66 26.44
CA GLU A 4 -15.94 14.06 26.69
C GLU A 4 -15.23 14.24 28.04
N GLU A 5 -15.46 13.35 29.00
CA GLU A 5 -14.80 13.36 30.32
C GLU A 5 -13.28 13.13 30.24
N ASN A 6 -12.77 12.54 29.15
CA ASN A 6 -11.33 12.31 28.97
C ASN A 6 -10.58 13.51 28.37
N LEU A 7 -11.28 14.55 27.92
CA LEU A 7 -10.67 15.72 27.29
C LEU A 7 -10.32 16.78 28.33
N LYS A 8 -9.04 16.82 28.73
CA LYS A 8 -8.54 17.93 29.56
C LYS A 8 -8.60 19.24 28.78
N LYS A 9 -9.41 20.20 29.26
CA LYS A 9 -9.48 21.56 28.72
C LYS A 9 -8.09 22.20 28.74
N ILE A 10 -7.66 22.74 27.60
CA ILE A 10 -6.43 23.51 27.49
C ILE A 10 -6.72 24.91 28.03
N GLN A 11 -5.90 25.39 28.96
CA GLN A 11 -6.20 26.62 29.73
C GLN A 11 -5.49 27.86 29.19
N SER A 12 -4.46 27.72 28.35
CA SER A 12 -3.79 28.86 27.71
C SER A 12 -3.29 28.57 26.28
N THR A 13 -3.04 29.62 25.51
CA THR A 13 -2.45 29.55 24.17
C THR A 13 -1.02 28.98 24.20
N GLU A 14 -0.27 29.27 25.27
CA GLU A 14 1.07 28.73 25.49
C GLU A 14 1.03 27.23 25.80
N GLU A 15 0.11 26.80 26.65
CA GLU A 15 -0.11 25.38 26.95
C GLU A 15 -0.55 24.60 25.70
N ALA A 16 -1.39 25.21 24.85
CA ALA A 16 -1.78 24.67 23.56
C ALA A 16 -0.57 24.47 22.64
N ARG A 17 0.30 25.48 22.52
CA ARG A 17 1.53 25.43 21.72
C ARG A 17 2.48 24.36 22.23
N GLU A 18 2.70 24.27 23.54
CA GLU A 18 3.61 23.28 24.11
C GLU A 18 3.10 21.85 23.93
N LYS A 19 1.80 21.61 24.17
CA LYS A 19 1.15 20.31 23.91
C LYS A 19 1.21 19.94 22.43
N GLY A 20 0.97 20.88 21.52
CA GLY A 20 1.10 20.69 20.07
C GLY A 20 2.51 20.30 19.67
N ARG A 21 3.53 20.98 20.22
CA ARG A 21 4.95 20.65 19.99
C ARG A 21 5.28 19.24 20.49
N LYS A 22 4.89 18.90 21.72
CA LYS A 22 5.11 17.55 22.30
C LYS A 22 4.42 16.47 21.47
N GLY A 23 3.19 16.71 21.03
CA GLY A 23 2.44 15.81 20.13
C GLY A 23 3.13 15.63 18.78
N GLY A 24 3.63 16.70 18.17
CA GLY A 24 4.38 16.65 16.92
C GLY A 24 5.67 15.83 17.04
N ILE A 25 6.42 16.02 18.12
CA ILE A 25 7.65 15.25 18.40
C ILE A 25 7.34 13.77 18.60
N ALA A 26 6.34 13.45 19.45
CA ALA A 26 5.93 12.07 19.71
C ALA A 26 5.43 11.37 18.44
N SER A 27 4.61 12.05 17.64
CA SER A 27 4.13 11.58 16.34
C SER A 27 5.30 11.33 15.38
N GLY A 28 6.27 12.25 15.32
CA GLY A 28 7.48 12.10 14.51
C GLY A 28 8.33 10.90 14.92
N MET A 29 8.53 10.69 16.23
CA MET A 29 9.24 9.51 16.75
C MET A 29 8.51 8.22 16.40
N ALA A 30 7.18 8.17 16.57
CA ALA A 30 6.37 7.01 16.24
C ALA A 30 6.43 6.69 14.73
N ARG A 31 6.36 7.71 13.86
CA ARG A 31 6.49 7.55 12.40
C ARG A 31 7.86 6.98 12.01
N ARG A 32 8.95 7.49 12.61
CA ARG A 32 10.31 6.96 12.37
C ARG A 32 10.43 5.51 12.83
N LYS A 33 9.99 5.18 14.05
CA LYS A 33 9.98 3.80 14.56
C LYS A 33 9.23 2.84 13.63
N LYS A 34 8.06 3.24 13.12
CA LYS A 34 7.29 2.43 12.16
C LYS A 34 8.03 2.24 10.84
N ARG A 35 8.65 3.30 10.31
CA ARG A 35 9.47 3.23 9.09
C ARG A 35 10.64 2.27 9.29
N ASP A 36 11.37 2.41 10.38
CA ASP A 36 12.55 1.60 10.66
C ASP A 36 12.17 0.12 10.83
N ALA A 37 11.05 -0.16 11.51
CA ALA A 37 10.49 -1.52 11.60
C ALA A 37 10.07 -2.08 10.23
N LYS A 38 9.44 -1.27 9.38
CA LYS A 38 9.07 -1.67 8.00
C LYS A 38 10.32 -2.01 7.18
N SER A 39 11.37 -1.19 7.28
CA SER A 39 12.64 -1.42 6.60
C SER A 39 13.31 -2.70 7.10
N ALA A 40 13.34 -2.94 8.42
CA ALA A 40 13.88 -4.16 8.99
C ALA A 40 13.09 -5.41 8.55
N ALA A 41 11.76 -5.34 8.55
CA ALA A 41 10.92 -6.43 8.07
C ALA A 41 11.16 -6.72 6.58
N LYS A 42 11.26 -5.68 5.74
CA LYS A 42 11.59 -5.84 4.32
C LYS A 42 12.94 -6.53 4.15
N LEU A 43 13.96 -6.08 4.88
CA LEU A 43 15.28 -6.69 4.85
C LEU A 43 15.20 -8.18 5.19
N ILE A 44 14.56 -8.56 6.30
CA ILE A 44 14.42 -9.95 6.70
C ILE A 44 13.72 -10.79 5.63
N LEU A 45 12.66 -10.26 5.01
CA LEU A 45 11.91 -10.96 3.95
C LEU A 45 12.75 -11.15 2.68
N ASP A 46 13.64 -10.21 2.36
CA ASP A 46 14.47 -10.24 1.16
C ASP A 46 15.76 -11.07 1.35
N LEU A 47 16.14 -11.39 2.60
CA LEU A 47 17.27 -12.27 2.88
C LEU A 47 17.02 -13.70 2.37
N PRO A 48 18.10 -14.43 1.99
CA PRO A 48 18.00 -15.82 1.61
C PRO A 48 17.55 -16.70 2.78
N THR A 49 16.91 -17.81 2.45
CA THR A 49 16.52 -18.83 3.43
C THR A 49 17.72 -19.72 3.74
N ASN A 50 17.99 -19.95 5.02
CA ASN A 50 19.20 -20.66 5.46
C ASN A 50 18.93 -22.13 5.83
N THR A 51 17.69 -22.60 5.67
CA THR A 51 17.29 -23.94 6.11
C THR A 51 17.14 -24.88 4.91
N LYS A 52 17.97 -25.94 4.85
CA LYS A 52 17.94 -26.95 3.77
C LYS A 52 16.55 -27.57 3.55
N ALA A 53 15.79 -27.80 4.62
CA ALA A 53 14.43 -28.32 4.52
C ALA A 53 13.47 -27.36 3.79
N ILE A 54 13.61 -26.05 4.02
CA ILE A 54 12.81 -25.03 3.33
C ILE A 54 13.22 -24.96 1.86
N GLN A 55 14.53 -24.93 1.59
CA GLN A 55 15.06 -24.91 0.22
C GLN A 55 14.56 -26.10 -0.60
N LYS A 56 14.60 -27.33 -0.04
CA LYS A 56 14.05 -28.53 -0.71
C LYS A 56 12.55 -28.43 -0.99
N ASN A 57 11.78 -27.84 -0.08
CA ASN A 57 10.35 -27.62 -0.32
C ASN A 57 10.12 -26.62 -1.46
N LEU A 58 10.93 -25.56 -1.55
CA LEU A 58 10.88 -24.60 -2.64
C LEU A 58 11.27 -25.24 -3.97
N GLU A 59 12.32 -26.06 -3.99
CA GLU A 59 12.73 -26.85 -5.14
C GLU A 59 11.59 -27.74 -5.65
N THR A 60 10.89 -28.40 -4.72
CA THR A 60 9.73 -29.27 -5.03
C THR A 60 8.58 -28.48 -5.66
N LEU A 61 8.44 -27.19 -5.32
CA LEU A 61 7.47 -26.28 -5.95
C LEU A 61 7.95 -25.71 -7.30
N GLY A 62 9.15 -26.08 -7.77
CA GLY A 62 9.72 -25.62 -9.03
C GLY A 62 10.31 -24.20 -8.96
N ILE A 63 10.67 -23.73 -7.77
CA ILE A 63 11.25 -22.40 -7.55
C ILE A 63 12.77 -22.49 -7.73
N SER A 64 13.34 -21.53 -8.47
CA SER A 64 14.78 -21.43 -8.71
C SER A 64 15.54 -21.10 -7.42
N GLU A 65 16.78 -21.60 -7.28
CA GLU A 65 17.62 -21.31 -6.11
C GLU A 65 17.90 -19.81 -5.93
N GLU A 66 17.92 -19.04 -7.04
CA GLU A 66 18.09 -17.59 -7.01
C GLU A 66 16.95 -16.85 -6.28
N ASP A 67 15.78 -17.49 -6.21
CA ASP A 67 14.57 -16.96 -5.59
C ASP A 67 14.36 -17.48 -4.16
N TYR A 68 15.33 -18.17 -3.56
CA TYR A 68 15.24 -18.74 -2.21
C TYR A 68 15.31 -17.68 -1.10
N THR A 69 14.34 -16.79 -1.08
CA THR A 69 14.17 -15.74 -0.07
C THR A 69 13.16 -16.13 1.00
N ASN A 70 13.26 -15.51 2.18
CA ASN A 70 12.32 -15.76 3.29
C ASN A 70 10.87 -15.45 2.89
N ARG A 71 10.68 -14.43 2.04
CA ARG A 71 9.38 -14.09 1.45
C ARG A 71 8.80 -15.25 0.64
N VAL A 72 9.59 -15.83 -0.25
CA VAL A 72 9.15 -16.93 -1.13
C VAL A 72 8.88 -18.20 -0.32
N ALA A 73 9.70 -18.48 0.71
CA ALA A 73 9.45 -19.56 1.67
C ALA A 73 8.10 -19.42 2.40
N LEU A 74 7.76 -18.21 2.86
CA LEU A 74 6.46 -17.96 3.50
C LEU A 74 5.29 -18.17 2.53
N MET A 75 5.43 -17.73 1.27
CA MET A 75 4.42 -17.97 0.24
C MET A 75 4.26 -19.46 -0.08
N GLY A 76 5.37 -20.19 -0.21
CA GLY A 76 5.34 -21.64 -0.40
C GLY A 76 4.62 -22.36 0.75
N ARG A 77 4.85 -21.94 2.00
CA ARG A 77 4.13 -22.48 3.16
C ARG A 77 2.64 -22.13 3.13
N ALA A 78 2.30 -20.89 2.82
CA ALA A 78 0.89 -20.47 2.69
C ALA A 78 0.18 -21.29 1.59
N PHE A 79 0.86 -21.55 0.47
CA PHE A 79 0.35 -22.40 -0.59
C PHE A 79 0.10 -23.84 -0.12
N SER A 80 1.03 -24.43 0.63
CA SER A 80 0.81 -25.76 1.21
C SER A 80 -0.40 -25.81 2.16
N LEU A 81 -0.59 -24.77 2.99
CA LEU A 81 -1.76 -24.68 3.89
C LEU A 81 -3.06 -24.51 3.12
N ALA A 82 -3.06 -23.67 2.08
CA ALA A 82 -4.19 -23.47 1.20
C ALA A 82 -4.61 -24.78 0.52
N MET A 83 -3.63 -25.55 0.00
CA MET A 83 -3.87 -26.86 -0.60
C MET A 83 -4.39 -27.89 0.42
N ALA A 84 -4.06 -27.74 1.69
CA ALA A 84 -4.61 -28.54 2.79
C ALA A 84 -6.01 -28.09 3.25
N GLY A 85 -6.59 -27.05 2.63
CA GLY A 85 -7.95 -26.57 2.92
C GLY A 85 -8.04 -25.35 3.84
N ASP A 86 -6.93 -24.69 4.18
CA ASP A 86 -6.97 -23.45 4.98
C ASP A 86 -7.51 -22.28 4.13
N ILE A 87 -8.76 -21.90 4.42
CA ILE A 87 -9.46 -20.81 3.73
C ILE A 87 -8.76 -19.47 3.91
N LYS A 88 -8.15 -19.21 5.07
CA LYS A 88 -7.44 -17.95 5.30
C LYS A 88 -6.16 -17.89 4.50
N ALA A 89 -5.45 -19.01 4.37
CA ALA A 89 -4.27 -19.09 3.51
C ALA A 89 -4.63 -18.91 2.03
N MET A 90 -5.75 -19.52 1.57
CA MET A 90 -6.28 -19.29 0.22
C MET A 90 -6.59 -17.81 -0.01
N GLN A 91 -7.35 -17.19 0.90
CA GLN A 91 -7.69 -15.77 0.81
C GLN A 91 -6.44 -14.89 0.78
N PHE A 92 -5.47 -15.14 1.66
CA PHE A 92 -4.21 -14.41 1.69
C PHE A 92 -3.47 -14.46 0.35
N LEU A 93 -3.36 -15.63 -0.28
CA LEU A 93 -2.68 -15.76 -1.58
C LEU A 93 -3.41 -15.01 -2.70
N ILE A 94 -4.75 -15.06 -2.73
CA ILE A 94 -5.59 -14.33 -3.71
C ILE A 94 -5.47 -12.81 -3.51
N GLU A 95 -5.42 -12.35 -2.26
CA GLU A 95 -5.21 -10.94 -1.92
C GLU A 95 -3.83 -10.45 -2.39
N MET A 96 -2.81 -11.30 -2.22
CA MET A 96 -1.45 -11.00 -2.64
C MET A 96 -1.24 -11.06 -4.15
N SER A 97 -2.04 -11.84 -4.89
CA SER A 97 -2.00 -11.85 -6.37
C SER A 97 -2.65 -10.63 -7.01
N GLY A 98 -3.36 -9.80 -6.23
CA GLY A 98 -4.05 -8.61 -6.74
C GLY A 98 -5.40 -8.93 -7.40
N GLU A 99 -5.87 -10.17 -7.31
CA GLU A 99 -7.06 -10.62 -8.04
C GLU A 99 -8.39 -10.27 -7.37
N THR A 100 -8.37 -9.59 -6.22
CA THR A 100 -9.60 -9.31 -5.49
C THR A 100 -10.48 -8.29 -6.21
N PRO A 101 -11.82 -8.44 -6.14
CA PRO A 101 -12.75 -7.49 -6.74
C PRO A 101 -12.54 -6.04 -6.27
N LYS A 102 -12.14 -5.84 -5.01
CA LYS A 102 -11.87 -4.51 -4.44
C LYS A 102 -10.68 -3.85 -5.13
N GLN A 103 -9.55 -4.56 -5.27
CA GLN A 103 -8.36 -4.02 -5.93
C GLN A 103 -8.64 -3.66 -7.40
N LYS A 104 -9.37 -4.52 -8.13
CA LYS A 104 -9.80 -4.23 -9.52
C LYS A 104 -10.73 -3.03 -9.62
N LEU A 105 -11.61 -2.83 -8.63
CA LEU A 105 -12.50 -1.67 -8.58
C LEU A 105 -11.73 -0.38 -8.32
N ASP A 106 -10.79 -0.40 -7.36
CA ASP A 106 -9.96 0.75 -7.02
C ASP A 106 -9.04 1.13 -8.17
N GLU A 107 -8.47 0.16 -8.90
CA GLU A 107 -7.70 0.42 -10.12
C GLU A 107 -8.56 1.07 -11.21
N LYS A 108 -9.79 0.58 -11.42
CA LYS A 108 -10.75 1.19 -12.37
C LYS A 108 -11.11 2.62 -11.98
N ARG A 109 -11.36 2.89 -10.69
CA ARG A 109 -11.66 4.23 -10.16
C ARG A 109 -10.49 5.17 -10.38
N PHE A 110 -9.29 4.76 -9.98
CA PHE A 110 -8.07 5.55 -10.15
C PHE A 110 -7.78 5.84 -11.63
N ARG A 111 -8.00 4.87 -12.53
CA ARG A 111 -7.88 5.08 -13.97
C ARG A 111 -8.95 6.04 -14.52
N ALA A 112 -10.16 6.01 -13.97
CA ALA A 112 -11.22 6.95 -14.35
C ALA A 112 -10.90 8.38 -13.91
N GLU A 113 -10.35 8.56 -12.70
CA GLU A 113 -9.89 9.85 -12.17
C GLU A 113 -8.66 10.41 -12.92
N GLN A 114 -7.76 9.53 -13.37
CA GLN A 114 -6.57 9.90 -14.14
C GLN A 114 -6.79 10.08 -15.63
N LYS A 115 -7.95 9.70 -16.18
CA LYS A 115 -8.33 10.22 -17.49
C LYS A 115 -8.66 11.70 -17.24
N PRO A 116 -7.81 12.67 -17.64
CA PRO A 116 -8.35 14.00 -17.81
C PRO A 116 -9.55 13.83 -18.73
N GLU A 117 -10.66 14.46 -18.38
CA GLU A 117 -11.81 14.64 -19.24
C GLU A 117 -11.27 15.15 -20.58
N LYS A 118 -11.01 14.23 -21.51
CA LYS A 118 -10.41 14.57 -22.78
C LYS A 118 -11.48 15.32 -23.55
N ASP A 119 -11.37 16.64 -23.52
CA ASP A 119 -10.97 17.36 -24.72
C ASP A 119 -11.92 17.26 -25.93
N SER A 120 -13.23 17.20 -25.70
CA SER A 120 -14.19 17.59 -26.74
C SER A 120 -14.52 19.08 -26.63
N GLY A 121 -14.93 19.56 -25.46
CA GLY A 121 -15.37 20.95 -25.31
C GLY A 121 -14.28 22.02 -25.45
N SER A 122 -13.02 21.73 -25.08
CA SER A 122 -11.96 22.76 -25.11
C SER A 122 -11.32 22.92 -26.49
N LYS A 123 -11.29 21.87 -27.31
CA LYS A 123 -10.76 21.93 -28.67
C LYS A 123 -11.77 22.58 -29.61
N ASP A 124 -13.05 22.20 -29.48
CA ASP A 124 -14.15 22.80 -30.25
C ASP A 124 -14.28 24.31 -30.05
N MET A 125 -14.00 24.82 -28.83
CA MET A 125 -14.07 26.25 -28.51
C MET A 125 -12.86 27.04 -29.06
N LEU A 126 -11.68 26.43 -29.12
CA LEU A 126 -10.49 27.07 -29.68
C LEU A 126 -10.54 27.08 -31.20
N ASP A 127 -11.00 25.98 -31.82
CA ASP A 127 -11.18 25.89 -33.27
C ASP A 127 -12.25 26.89 -33.74
N ALA A 128 -13.38 27.01 -33.02
CA ALA A 128 -14.40 28.02 -33.31
C ALA A 128 -13.91 29.48 -33.12
N TRP A 129 -12.97 29.71 -32.21
CA TRP A 129 -12.37 31.03 -32.04
C TRP A 129 -11.35 31.35 -33.15
N PHE A 130 -10.52 30.39 -33.55
CA PHE A 130 -9.59 30.54 -34.67
C PHE A 130 -10.31 30.80 -36.00
N ASP A 131 -11.41 30.07 -36.28
CA ASP A 131 -12.22 30.26 -37.48
C ASP A 131 -13.00 31.60 -37.49
N SER A 132 -13.07 32.30 -36.35
CA SER A 132 -13.74 33.60 -36.24
C SER A 132 -12.83 34.80 -36.50
N ILE A 133 -11.52 34.58 -36.68
CA ILE A 133 -10.55 35.63 -36.96
C ILE A 133 -10.53 35.88 -38.48
N PRO A 134 -10.86 37.09 -38.96
CA PRO A 134 -10.80 37.41 -40.38
C PRO A 134 -9.35 37.33 -40.87
N GLU A 135 -9.12 36.62 -41.97
CA GLU A 135 -7.84 36.68 -42.68
C GLU A 135 -7.72 38.07 -43.35
N GLU A 136 -6.67 38.81 -42.99
CA GLU A 136 -6.28 40.08 -43.65
C GLU A 136 -5.66 39.84 -45.03
#